data_AF-A0A522B6U3-F1
#
_entry.id   AF-A0A522B6U3-F1
#
_cell.length_a   1.000
_cell.length_b   1.000
_cell.length_c   1.000
_cell.angle_alpha   90.00
_cell.angle_beta   90.00
_cell.angle_gamma   90.00
#
_symmetry.space_group_name_H-M   'P 1'
#
loop_
_entity.id
_entity.type
_entity.pdbx_description
1 polymer ?
#
loop_
_entity_poly.entity_id
_entity_poly.type
_entity_poly.pdbx_seq_one_letter_code
_entity_poly.pdbx_strand_id
1 'polypeptide(L)' 'MSTPTTPEAQGTSTRPYLIRALHDWCTDNGFTPYLAVYVDTHVQVPVEYVKNNEIVLNVSFEAT' A
#
# COMPACT_ATOMS: atom_id res chain seq x y z
N MET A 1 -37.64 -22.98 3.95
CA MET A 1 -36.25 -23.24 4.37
C MET A 1 -35.37 -22.26 3.63
N SER A 2 -34.79 -21.28 4.32
CA SER A 2 -33.93 -20.26 3.71
C SER A 2 -32.51 -20.81 3.64
N THR A 3 -31.99 -21.00 2.44
CA THR A 3 -30.59 -21.40 2.23
C THR A 3 -29.66 -20.27 2.69
N PRO A 4 -28.61 -20.56 3.48
CA PRO A 4 -27.58 -19.57 3.78
C PRO A 4 -26.72 -19.31 2.54
N THR A 5 -26.65 -18.06 2.10
CA THR A 5 -25.72 -17.63 1.05
C THR A 5 -24.33 -17.56 1.65
N THR A 6 -23.49 -18.58 1.40
CA THR A 6 -22.07 -18.56 1.76
C THR A 6 -21.32 -17.51 0.92
N PRO A 7 -20.68 -16.49 1.50
CA PRO A 7 -19.86 -15.56 0.76
C PRO A 7 -18.41 -16.09 0.66
N GLU A 8 -18.15 -17.11 -0.17
CA GLU A 8 -16.82 -17.75 -0.27
C GLU A 8 -16.11 -17.61 -1.62
N ALA A 9 -16.51 -16.65 -2.48
CA ALA A 9 -15.82 -16.45 -3.77
C ALA A 9 -15.46 -14.99 -4.10
N GLN A 10 -15.29 -14.14 -3.09
CA GLN A 10 -14.69 -12.81 -3.29
C GLN A 10 -13.20 -12.90 -2.94
N GLY A 11 -12.33 -12.95 -3.96
CA GLY A 11 -10.88 -13.00 -3.74
C GLY A 11 -10.36 -11.83 -2.90
N THR A 12 -9.23 -12.03 -2.21
CA THR A 12 -8.57 -10.96 -1.45
C THR A 12 -8.11 -9.82 -2.37
N SER A 13 -7.96 -8.60 -1.83
CA SER A 13 -7.49 -7.45 -2.60
C SER A 13 -6.19 -7.73 -3.36
N THR A 14 -6.12 -7.32 -4.63
CA THR A 14 -4.90 -7.42 -5.47
C THR A 14 -3.88 -6.31 -5.20
N ARG A 15 -4.27 -5.25 -4.48
CA ARG A 15 -3.42 -4.09 -4.15
C ARG A 15 -2.02 -4.46 -3.60
N PRO A 16 -1.87 -5.31 -2.57
CA PRO A 16 -0.55 -5.65 -2.04
C PRO A 16 0.35 -6.39 -3.04
N TYR A 17 -0.22 -7.06 -4.06
CA TYR A 17 0.56 -7.71 -5.10
C TYR A 17 1.06 -6.71 -6.15
N LEU A 18 0.19 -5.78 -6.56
CA LEU A 18 0.56 -4.72 -7.51
C LEU A 18 1.63 -3.78 -6.93
N ILE A 19 1.52 -3.42 -5.64
CA ILE A 19 2.53 -2.59 -4.97
C ILE A 19 3.90 -3.27 -4.99
N ARG A 20 3.96 -4.57 -4.67
CA ARG A 20 5.23 -5.34 -4.72
C ARG A 20 5.80 -5.42 -6.13
N ALA A 21 4.97 -5.74 -7.13
CA ALA A 21 5.42 -5.81 -8.51
C ALA A 21 5.99 -4.46 -9.03
N LEU A 22 5.37 -3.34 -8.64
CA LEU A 22 5.87 -2.00 -8.98
C LEU A 22 7.16 -1.65 -8.22
N HIS A 23 7.27 -2.05 -6.95
CA HIS A 23 8.48 -1.86 -6.16
C HIS A 23 9.68 -2.60 -6.77
N ASP A 24 9.50 -3.89 -7.10
CA ASP A 24 10.53 -4.71 -7.73
C ASP A 24 10.93 -4.10 -9.09
N TRP A 25 9.95 -3.75 -9.93
CA TRP A 25 10.22 -3.14 -11.22
C TRP A 25 10.97 -1.80 -11.10
N CYS A 26 10.58 -0.93 -10.17
CA CYS A 26 11.29 0.33 -9.92
C CYS A 26 12.74 0.07 -9.54
N THR A 27 12.98 -0.88 -8.63
CA THR A 27 14.32 -1.23 -8.15
C THR A 27 15.20 -1.79 -9.27
N ASP A 28 14.68 -2.75 -10.05
CA ASP A 28 15.41 -3.38 -11.15
C ASP A 28 15.82 -2.38 -12.25
N ASN A 29 15.08 -1.28 -12.38
CA ASN A 29 15.36 -0.23 -13.36
C ASN A 29 16.16 0.95 -12.77
N GLY A 30 16.64 0.84 -11.53
CA GLY A 30 17.43 1.89 -10.88
C GLY A 30 16.62 3.13 -10.46
N PHE A 31 15.30 3.01 -10.34
CA PHE A 31 14.43 4.06 -9.80
C PHE A 31 14.30 3.94 -8.27
N THR A 32 13.94 5.05 -7.63
CA THR A 32 13.61 5.09 -6.20
C THR A 32 12.09 4.94 -6.04
N PRO A 33 11.58 3.83 -5.48
CA PRO A 33 10.14 3.67 -5.27
C PRO A 33 9.65 4.57 -4.12
N TYR A 34 8.60 5.35 -4.41
CA TYR A 34 7.88 6.18 -3.45
C TYR A 34 6.43 5.73 -3.31
N LEU A 35 5.88 5.82 -2.10
CA LEU A 35 4.48 5.49 -1.81
C LEU A 35 3.76 6.68 -1.20
N ALA A 36 2.71 7.15 -1.88
CA ALA A 36 1.75 8.09 -1.30
C ALA A 36 0.73 7.32 -0.47
N VAL A 37 0.55 7.73 0.79
CA VAL A 37 -0.34 7.09 1.75
C VAL A 37 -1.31 8.14 2.28
N TYR A 38 -2.60 7.88 2.13
CA TYR A 38 -3.63 8.65 2.82
C TYR A 38 -3.62 8.29 4.32
N VAL A 39 -3.55 9.31 5.17
CA VAL A 39 -3.42 9.17 6.62
C VAL A 39 -4.79 9.27 7.29
N ASP A 40 -5.22 8.16 7.88
CA ASP A 40 -6.40 8.04 8.72
C ASP A 40 -6.03 7.58 10.15
N THR A 41 -7.03 7.23 10.96
CA THR A 41 -6.84 6.78 12.35
C THR A 41 -6.11 5.45 12.51
N HIS A 42 -5.99 4.67 11.44
CA HIS A 42 -5.30 3.37 11.42
C HIS A 42 -3.84 3.49 10.96
N VAL A 43 -3.45 4.61 10.35
CA VAL A 43 -2.09 4.85 9.84
C VAL A 43 -1.19 5.39 10.95
N GLN A 44 -0.03 4.75 11.15
CA GLN A 44 0.98 5.15 12.13
C GLN A 44 2.21 5.70 11.41
N VAL A 45 2.38 7.02 11.40
CA VAL A 45 3.48 7.74 10.76
C VAL A 45 3.86 8.97 11.58
N PRO A 46 5.06 9.55 11.42
CA PRO A 46 5.39 10.81 12.07
C PRO A 46 4.54 11.94 11.48
N VAL A 47 3.64 12.47 12.29
CA VAL A 47 2.57 13.39 11.88
C VAL A 47 3.10 14.74 11.39
N GLU A 48 4.32 15.11 11.77
CA GLU A 48 4.98 16.34 11.36
C GLU A 48 5.29 16.39 9.85
N TYR A 49 5.36 15.25 9.16
CA TYR A 49 5.59 15.17 7.72
C TYR A 49 4.30 15.04 6.90
N VAL A 50 3.14 14.93 7.55
CA VAL A 50 1.84 14.80 6.87
C VAL A 50 1.37 16.14 6.32
N LYS A 51 0.96 16.15 5.04
CA LYS A 51 0.42 17.33 4.36
C LYS A 51 -0.88 16.95 3.67
N ASN A 52 -1.96 17.68 3.93
CA ASN A 52 -3.29 17.43 3.34
C ASN A 52 -3.77 15.96 3.51
N ASN A 53 -3.59 15.39 4.70
CA ASN A 53 -3.89 13.98 4.99
C ASN A 53 -3.13 12.97 4.11
N GLU A 54 -2.00 13.37 3.53
CA GLU A 54 -1.14 12.49 2.75
C GLU A 54 0.30 12.54 3.28
N ILE A 55 0.99 11.41 3.19
CA ILE A 55 2.43 11.31 3.40
C ILE A 55 3.04 10.55 2.23
N VAL A 56 4.18 11.02 1.73
CA VAL A 56 4.96 10.33 0.71
C VAL A 56 6.17 9.70 1.38
N LEU A 57 6.27 8.38 1.28
CA LEU A 57 7.35 7.60 1.87
C LEU A 57 8.30 7.13 0.79
N ASN A 58 9.61 7.28 1.03
CA ASN A 58 10.61 6.54 0.28
C ASN A 58 10.62 5.11 0.82
N VAL A 59 10.40 4.14 -0.06
CA VAL A 59 10.36 2.70 0.28
C VAL A 59 11.44 1.91 -0.46
N SER A 60 12.49 2.59 -0.94
CA SER A 60 13.65 1.92 -1.53
C SER A 60 14.43 1.12 -0.48
N PHE A 61 15.12 0.06 -0.91
CA PHE A 61 15.97 -0.74 0.00
C PHE A 61 17.09 0.06 0.66
N GLU A 62 17.48 1.21 0.10
CA GLU A 62 18.51 2.09 0.68
C GLU A 62 17.95 3.04 1.74
N ALA A 63 16.63 3.21 1.82
CA ALA A 63 15.96 4.14 2.72
C ALA A 63 15.41 3.46 3.99
N THR A 64 15.48 2.14 4.08
CA THR A 64 14.95 1.29 5.16
C THR A 64 16.05 0.46 5.80
#